data_AF-A0A5C7H2M9-F1
#
_entry.id   AF-A0A5C7H2M9-F1
#
_cell.length_a   1.000
_cell.length_b   1.000
_cell.length_c   1.000
_cell.angle_alpha   90.00
_cell.angle_beta   90.00
_cell.angle_gamma   90.00
#
_symmetry.space_group_name_H-M   'P 1'
#
loop_
_entity.id
_entity.type
_entity.pdbx_description
1 polymer ?
#
loop_
_entity_poly.entity_id
_entity_poly.type
_entity_poly.pdbx_seq_one_letter_code
_entity_poly.pdbx_strand_id
1 'polypeptide(L)'
;MGSGFSALFADPRGSSFASVTAKPSLGDLPESCVAPIIAYLDPQEICKLARMNRAFRGASFADFVWESKLPSNYQTLIEKVFGDLEENLGKREIFARLCRSNPLDGGNKKVWLDKSSGGVCLSISSKGLAITGIDDRRYWNHIPTDESRFASVAYLQQIWWFEVDGEVEFPFPAGTYSMFFRLQLGRASKRFGRRVCNTEHVHGWDKKPAQFQLWTSDGQHASSQCILNETGKWIEYHIGDFVVDNANASTKIKFSMTQIDLCRKLKTSQRERRSVIIIRCHTGMVMASCSRGLKACYSPQIAEALAGNAQ
;
A
#
# COMPACT_ATOMS: atom_id res chain seq x y z
N MET A 1 7.23 25.02 50.51
CA MET A 1 7.48 23.85 51.37
C MET A 1 8.03 22.74 50.50
N GLY A 2 9.17 22.16 50.85
CA GLY A 2 9.80 21.07 50.09
C GLY A 2 11.23 21.39 49.64
N SER A 3 12.14 21.41 50.61
CA SER A 3 13.58 21.63 50.49
C SER A 3 14.29 20.39 49.95
N GLY A 4 15.35 20.60 49.15
CA GLY A 4 16.28 19.55 48.73
C GLY A 4 17.62 20.18 48.35
N PHE A 5 18.37 20.62 49.36
CA PHE A 5 19.76 21.05 49.22
C PHE A 5 20.64 19.82 48.91
N SER A 6 21.55 19.96 47.95
CA SER A 6 22.79 19.18 47.92
C SER A 6 23.94 20.15 47.80
N ALA A 7 24.61 20.34 48.93
CA ALA A 7 25.86 21.07 49.07
C ALA A 7 26.98 20.24 48.42
N LEU A 8 27.72 20.84 47.49
CA LEU A 8 29.03 20.34 47.11
C LEU A 8 30.05 21.03 48.02
N PHE A 9 30.68 20.23 48.86
CA PHE A 9 31.81 20.62 49.69
C PHE A 9 32.97 21.06 48.79
N ALA A 10 33.46 22.29 49.02
CA ALA A 10 34.72 22.75 48.49
C ALA A 10 35.86 22.21 49.37
N ASP A 11 36.75 21.41 48.79
CA ASP A 11 38.00 20.97 49.42
C ASP A 11 39.13 21.92 48.98
N PRO A 12 39.83 22.62 49.89
CA PRO A 12 40.81 23.64 49.53
C PRO A 12 42.22 23.05 49.55
N ARG A 13 42.58 22.24 48.55
CA ARG A 13 44.00 21.95 48.24
C ARG A 13 44.20 21.88 46.73
N GLY A 14 45.07 22.77 46.26
CA GLY A 14 45.37 22.98 44.85
C GLY A 14 45.59 21.69 44.08
N SER A 15 44.66 21.40 43.19
CA SER A 15 44.86 20.56 42.03
C SER A 15 44.14 21.25 40.90
N SER A 16 44.89 21.53 39.83
CA SER A 16 44.44 22.13 38.59
C SER A 16 43.02 21.70 38.22
N PHE A 17 42.11 22.66 38.03
CA PHE A 17 40.89 22.45 37.25
C PHE A 17 41.30 22.14 35.81
N ALA A 18 41.80 20.93 35.56
CA ALA A 18 41.70 20.33 34.26
C ALA A 18 40.19 20.11 34.08
N SER A 19 39.55 20.99 33.31
CA SER A 19 38.25 20.68 32.76
C SER A 19 38.38 19.30 32.14
N VAL A 20 37.70 18.30 32.68
CA VAL A 20 37.50 17.05 31.96
C VAL A 20 36.73 17.48 30.73
N THR A 21 37.44 17.70 29.62
CA THR A 21 36.83 17.98 28.33
C THR A 21 35.96 16.78 28.05
N ALA A 22 34.65 16.93 28.26
CA ALA A 22 33.67 15.92 27.92
C ALA A 22 33.94 15.58 26.46
N LYS A 23 34.25 14.30 26.18
CA LYS A 23 34.52 13.86 24.82
C LYS A 23 33.32 14.26 23.97
N PRO A 24 33.53 14.95 22.84
CA PRO A 24 32.42 15.41 22.02
C PRO A 24 31.57 14.21 21.64
N SER A 25 30.28 14.32 21.96
CA SER A 25 29.30 13.28 21.68
C SER A 25 28.54 13.64 20.40
N LEU A 26 27.87 12.66 19.82
CA LEU A 26 27.02 12.87 18.64
C LEU A 26 25.86 13.84 18.91
N GLY A 27 25.53 14.10 20.19
CA GLY A 27 24.51 15.08 20.59
C GLY A 27 25.00 16.53 20.59
N ASP A 28 26.31 16.76 20.49
CA ASP A 28 26.93 18.09 20.51
C ASP A 28 27.12 18.68 19.10
N LEU A 29 26.79 17.90 18.05
CA LEU A 29 26.86 18.37 16.68
C LEU A 29 25.77 19.43 16.39
N PRO A 30 26.11 20.51 15.68
CA PRO A 30 25.11 21.46 15.18
C PRO A 30 24.09 20.79 14.26
N GLU A 31 22.83 21.20 14.35
CA GLU A 31 21.74 20.68 13.52
C GLU A 31 22.03 20.86 12.02
N SER A 32 22.71 21.95 11.64
CA SER A 32 23.14 22.23 10.27
C SER A 32 24.13 21.21 9.72
N CYS A 33 24.91 20.54 10.57
CA CYS A 33 25.81 19.46 10.17
C CYS A 33 25.09 18.12 10.07
N VAL A 34 24.10 17.89 10.94
CA VAL A 34 23.36 16.62 11.02
C VAL A 34 22.27 16.53 9.95
N ALA A 35 21.56 17.63 9.68
CA ALA A 35 20.40 17.66 8.80
C ALA A 35 20.71 17.17 7.36
N PRO A 36 21.83 17.58 6.71
CA PRO A 36 22.19 17.06 5.40
C PRO A 36 22.46 15.55 5.39
N ILE A 37 22.98 15.00 6.49
CA ILE A 37 23.28 13.57 6.60
C ILE A 37 21.99 12.77 6.69
N ILE A 38 21.08 13.18 7.59
CA ILE A 38 19.80 12.46 7.77
C ILE A 38 18.87 12.61 6.56
N ALA A 39 19.05 13.64 5.73
CA ALA A 39 18.30 13.81 4.48
C ALA A 39 18.51 12.64 3.49
N TYR A 40 19.58 11.85 3.62
CA TYR A 40 19.80 10.65 2.80
C TYR A 40 19.10 9.39 3.32
N LEU A 41 18.57 9.42 4.55
CA LEU A 41 17.95 8.27 5.20
C LEU A 41 16.48 8.14 4.82
N ASP A 42 15.89 6.96 5.03
CA ASP A 42 14.45 6.81 4.86
C ASP A 42 13.66 7.54 5.97
N PRO A 43 12.38 7.90 5.76
CA PRO A 43 11.60 8.63 6.75
C PRO A 43 11.46 7.90 8.09
N GLN A 44 11.50 6.57 8.11
CA GLN A 44 11.42 5.79 9.35
C GLN A 44 12.73 5.86 10.14
N GLU A 45 13.87 5.79 9.46
CA GLU A 45 15.20 5.98 10.02
C GLU A 45 15.37 7.39 10.60
N ILE A 46 14.93 8.42 9.88
CA ILE A 46 14.90 9.81 10.37
C ILE A 46 14.11 9.88 11.69
N CYS A 47 12.90 9.29 11.72
CA CYS A 47 12.08 9.25 12.93
C CYS A 47 12.75 8.49 14.09
N LYS A 48 13.50 7.42 13.81
CA LYS A 48 14.24 6.67 14.82
C LYS A 48 15.41 7.49 15.38
N LEU A 49 16.21 8.11 14.51
CA LEU A 49 17.33 8.96 14.92
C LEU A 49 16.89 10.19 15.70
N ALA A 50 15.76 10.81 15.31
CA ALA A 50 15.19 11.95 16.01
C ALA A 50 14.85 11.66 17.48
N ARG A 51 14.72 10.39 17.87
CA ARG A 51 14.48 9.97 19.26
C ARG A 51 15.75 9.76 20.08
N MET A 52 16.92 9.73 19.45
CA MET A 52 18.18 9.38 20.11
C MET A 52 18.80 10.55 20.89
N ASN A 53 18.78 11.76 20.32
CA ASN A 53 19.30 12.95 21.00
C ASN A 53 18.67 14.24 20.45
N ARG A 54 18.98 15.37 21.10
CA ARG A 54 18.43 16.70 20.74
C ARG A 54 18.90 17.19 19.37
N ALA A 55 20.15 16.96 18.99
CA ALA A 55 20.69 17.38 17.70
C ALA A 55 19.98 16.68 16.53
N PHE A 56 19.82 15.35 16.57
CA PHE A 56 19.02 14.62 15.58
C PHE A 56 17.57 15.03 15.61
N ARG A 57 17.01 15.26 16.81
CA ARG A 57 15.65 15.76 16.93
C ARG A 57 15.50 17.08 16.20
N GLY A 58 16.28 18.10 16.51
CA GLY A 58 16.18 19.41 15.86
C GLY A 58 16.46 19.36 14.36
N ALA A 59 17.53 18.66 13.95
CA ALA A 59 17.85 18.43 12.54
C ALA A 59 16.68 17.80 11.76
N SER A 60 15.95 16.86 12.37
CA SER A 60 14.79 16.22 11.73
C SER A 60 13.57 17.14 11.55
N PHE A 61 13.57 18.37 12.08
CA PHE A 61 12.50 19.35 11.81
C PHE A 61 12.79 20.23 10.59
N ALA A 62 14.01 20.20 10.03
CA ALA A 62 14.35 21.03 8.88
C ALA A 62 13.52 20.67 7.64
N ASP A 63 12.94 21.67 6.97
CA ASP A 63 12.02 21.43 5.85
C ASP A 63 12.67 20.73 4.67
N PHE A 64 13.91 21.08 4.33
CA PHE A 64 14.63 20.46 3.21
C PHE A 64 14.82 18.94 3.38
N VAL A 65 14.90 18.46 4.63
CA VAL A 65 14.99 17.02 4.93
C VAL A 65 13.73 16.32 4.42
N TRP A 66 12.55 16.89 4.68
CA TRP A 66 11.27 16.30 4.30
C TRP A 66 10.85 16.64 2.87
N GLU A 67 11.30 17.77 2.33
CA GLU A 67 11.13 18.09 0.92
C GLU A 67 11.74 17.01 0.03
N SER A 68 12.91 16.49 0.40
CA SER A 68 13.53 15.36 -0.32
C SER A 68 12.74 14.04 -0.23
N LYS A 69 11.79 13.93 0.71
CA LYS A 69 10.94 12.74 0.92
C LYS A 69 9.55 12.88 0.33
N LEU A 70 9.18 14.10 -0.05
CA LEU A 70 7.89 14.38 -0.69
C LEU A 70 7.97 14.09 -2.19
N PRO A 71 6.88 13.62 -2.81
CA PRO A 71 6.81 13.52 -4.27
C PRO A 71 6.97 14.90 -4.92
N SER A 72 7.52 14.95 -6.14
CA SER A 72 7.79 16.22 -6.83
C SER A 72 6.53 17.09 -7.05
N ASN A 73 5.36 16.46 -7.17
CA ASN A 73 4.06 17.11 -7.35
C ASN A 73 3.24 17.19 -6.04
N TYR A 74 3.89 17.21 -4.87
CA TYR A 74 3.19 17.20 -3.57
C TYR A 74 2.19 18.35 -3.40
N GLN A 75 2.40 19.49 -4.05
CA GLN A 75 1.47 20.63 -4.04
C GLN A 75 0.14 20.25 -4.70
N THR A 76 0.20 19.67 -5.90
CA THR A 76 -0.99 19.14 -6.59
C THR A 76 -1.65 18.00 -5.80
N LEU A 77 -0.87 17.15 -5.13
CA LEU A 77 -1.41 16.11 -4.25
C LEU A 77 -2.16 16.71 -3.06
N ILE A 78 -1.61 17.76 -2.45
CA ILE A 78 -2.25 18.47 -1.35
C ILE A 78 -3.61 19.02 -1.80
N GLU A 79 -3.63 19.75 -2.90
CA GLU A 79 -4.85 20.35 -3.44
C GLU A 79 -5.88 19.25 -3.76
N LYS A 80 -5.44 18.14 -4.36
CA LYS A 80 -6.33 17.03 -4.72
C LYS A 80 -6.90 16.29 -3.50
N VAL A 81 -6.12 16.17 -2.42
CA VAL A 81 -6.46 15.31 -1.26
C VAL A 81 -7.13 16.10 -0.15
N PHE A 82 -6.70 17.34 0.07
CA PHE A 82 -7.13 18.17 1.18
C PHE A 82 -7.89 19.43 0.74
N GLY A 83 -7.88 19.78 -0.56
CA GLY A 83 -8.41 21.06 -1.04
C GLY A 83 -7.50 22.22 -0.65
N ASP A 84 -8.10 23.33 -0.28
CA ASP A 84 -7.38 24.52 0.19
C ASP A 84 -6.83 24.28 1.60
N LEU A 85 -5.54 23.93 1.71
CA LEU A 85 -4.85 23.89 2.99
C LEU A 85 -4.44 25.29 3.45
N GLU A 86 -4.36 25.48 4.77
CA GLU A 86 -3.73 26.64 5.38
C GLU A 86 -2.29 26.82 4.87
N GLU A 87 -1.95 28.04 4.43
CA GLU A 87 -0.73 28.39 3.68
C GLU A 87 0.62 28.17 4.41
N ASN A 88 0.66 27.53 5.59
CA ASN A 88 1.84 27.52 6.46
C ASN A 88 2.21 26.16 7.08
N LEU A 89 1.86 25.03 6.44
CA LEU A 89 2.29 23.72 6.94
C LEU A 89 3.75 23.41 6.57
N GLY A 90 4.56 23.08 7.57
CA GLY A 90 5.92 22.57 7.35
C GLY A 90 5.92 21.27 6.56
N LYS A 91 7.01 20.99 5.81
CA LYS A 91 7.11 19.84 4.89
C LYS A 91 6.96 18.50 5.61
N ARG A 92 7.43 18.42 6.85
CA ARG A 92 7.23 17.22 7.68
C ARG A 92 5.76 16.96 7.97
N GLU A 93 5.00 17.99 8.30
CA GLU A 93 3.58 17.86 8.63
C GLU A 93 2.79 17.46 7.39
N ILE A 94 3.13 18.05 6.24
CA ILE A 94 2.61 17.62 4.94
C ILE A 94 2.86 16.14 4.70
N PHE A 95 4.11 15.67 4.85
CA PHE A 95 4.46 14.26 4.69
C PHE A 95 3.65 13.37 5.66
N ALA A 96 3.58 13.76 6.94
CA ALA A 96 2.85 13.01 7.96
C ALA A 96 1.35 12.92 7.66
N ARG A 97 0.73 13.98 7.13
CA ARG A 97 -0.69 13.98 6.70
C ARG A 97 -0.90 13.13 5.45
N LEU A 98 -0.02 13.24 4.46
CA LEU A 98 -0.10 12.43 3.24
C LEU A 98 0.15 10.94 3.52
N CYS A 99 0.91 10.57 4.56
CA CYS A 99 1.04 9.19 5.02
C CYS A 99 -0.22 8.61 5.68
N ARG A 100 -1.20 9.44 6.06
CA ARG A 100 -2.50 8.95 6.55
C ARG A 100 -3.32 8.43 5.38
N SER A 101 -4.30 7.58 5.69
CA SER A 101 -5.22 7.04 4.69
C SER A 101 -6.28 8.09 4.37
N ASN A 102 -6.08 8.84 3.28
CA ASN A 102 -6.92 9.98 2.92
C ASN A 102 -8.03 9.55 1.93
N PRO A 103 -9.32 9.81 2.22
CA PRO A 103 -10.42 9.42 1.35
C PRO A 103 -10.48 10.28 0.08
N LEU A 104 -10.86 9.64 -1.03
CA LEU A 104 -11.16 10.26 -2.32
C LEU A 104 -12.49 9.69 -2.85
N ASP A 105 -13.13 10.39 -3.78
CA ASP A 105 -14.38 9.96 -4.45
C ASP A 105 -15.45 9.45 -3.47
N GLY A 106 -15.84 10.30 -2.52
CA GLY A 106 -16.84 9.94 -1.51
C GLY A 106 -16.41 8.81 -0.56
N GLY A 107 -15.10 8.54 -0.48
CA GLY A 107 -14.53 7.48 0.37
C GLY A 107 -14.44 6.12 -0.31
N ASN A 108 -14.78 6.00 -1.60
CA ASN A 108 -14.63 4.76 -2.36
C ASN A 108 -13.19 4.51 -2.80
N LYS A 109 -12.35 5.54 -2.76
CA LYS A 109 -10.91 5.48 -3.02
C LYS A 109 -10.17 6.02 -1.80
N LYS A 110 -8.95 5.55 -1.57
CA LYS A 110 -8.06 6.10 -0.53
C LYS A 110 -6.63 6.21 -1.05
N VAL A 111 -5.98 7.32 -0.76
CA VAL A 111 -4.60 7.61 -1.15
C VAL A 111 -3.73 7.87 0.08
N TRP A 112 -2.47 7.44 0.02
CA TRP A 112 -1.47 7.72 1.05
C TRP A 112 -0.05 7.64 0.48
N LEU A 113 0.93 8.19 1.19
CA LEU A 113 2.34 7.92 0.94
C LEU A 113 2.82 6.70 1.71
N ASP A 114 3.53 5.80 1.04
CA ASP A 114 4.31 4.77 1.72
C ASP A 114 5.35 5.42 2.64
N LYS A 115 5.37 4.98 3.90
CA LYS A 115 6.17 5.62 4.96
C LYS A 115 7.67 5.45 4.79
N SER A 116 8.09 4.51 3.96
CA SER A 116 9.51 4.15 3.78
C SER A 116 10.04 4.79 2.51
N SER A 117 9.31 4.64 1.40
CA SER A 117 9.72 5.15 0.08
C SER A 117 9.25 6.57 -0.21
N GLY A 118 8.21 7.08 0.46
CA GLY A 118 7.53 8.31 0.07
C GLY A 118 6.73 8.18 -1.24
N GLY A 119 6.60 6.95 -1.78
CA GLY A 119 5.82 6.69 -2.99
C GLY A 119 4.32 6.82 -2.74
N VAL A 120 3.59 7.32 -3.74
CA VAL A 120 2.12 7.41 -3.68
C VAL A 120 1.49 6.03 -3.88
N CYS A 121 0.58 5.68 -2.97
CA CYS A 121 -0.22 4.47 -3.02
C CYS A 121 -1.70 4.83 -3.06
N LEU A 122 -2.50 4.06 -3.80
CA LEU A 122 -3.94 4.26 -3.93
C LEU A 122 -4.67 2.94 -3.78
N SER A 123 -5.84 2.94 -3.14
CA SER A 123 -6.73 1.78 -3.04
C SER A 123 -8.12 2.14 -3.49
N ILE A 124 -8.82 1.19 -4.10
CA ILE A 124 -10.21 1.34 -4.54
C ILE A 124 -11.03 0.25 -3.86
N SER A 125 -12.15 0.64 -3.28
CA SER A 125 -13.11 -0.27 -2.67
C SER A 125 -13.94 -0.97 -3.74
N SER A 126 -14.59 -2.08 -3.38
CA SER A 126 -15.55 -2.72 -4.28
C SER A 126 -16.71 -1.82 -4.70
N LYS A 127 -17.04 -0.78 -3.92
CA LYS A 127 -18.06 0.22 -4.26
C LYS A 127 -17.59 1.24 -5.30
N GLY A 128 -16.27 1.37 -5.48
CA GLY A 128 -15.67 2.21 -6.51
C GLY A 128 -15.37 1.47 -7.82
N LEU A 129 -15.83 0.22 -7.94
CA LEU A 129 -15.66 -0.63 -9.11
C LEU A 129 -17.02 -0.90 -9.76
N ALA A 130 -17.04 -1.06 -11.07
CA ALA A 130 -18.17 -1.60 -11.80
C ALA A 130 -18.07 -3.13 -11.78
N ILE A 131 -18.92 -3.78 -11.00
CA ILE A 131 -18.90 -5.24 -10.82
C ILE A 131 -20.20 -5.81 -11.39
N THR A 132 -20.12 -6.83 -12.24
CA THR A 132 -21.30 -7.45 -12.85
C THR A 132 -22.30 -7.94 -11.81
N GLY A 133 -23.52 -7.41 -11.88
CA GLY A 133 -24.64 -7.83 -11.04
C GLY A 133 -24.49 -7.52 -9.55
N ILE A 134 -23.62 -6.58 -9.16
CA ILE A 134 -23.33 -6.24 -7.75
C ILE A 134 -24.56 -5.90 -6.91
N ASP A 135 -25.60 -5.36 -7.54
CA ASP A 135 -26.87 -5.02 -6.88
C ASP A 135 -27.77 -6.24 -6.61
N ASP A 136 -27.50 -7.39 -7.25
CA ASP A 136 -28.27 -8.60 -7.07
C ASP A 136 -27.82 -9.35 -5.80
N ARG A 137 -28.60 -9.19 -4.74
CA ARG A 137 -28.38 -9.82 -3.43
C ARG A 137 -28.42 -11.35 -3.46
N ARG A 138 -28.92 -11.97 -4.54
CA ARG A 138 -28.84 -13.43 -4.74
C ARG A 138 -27.41 -13.89 -4.97
N TYR A 139 -26.59 -13.05 -5.60
CA TYR A 139 -25.21 -13.35 -5.94
C TYR A 139 -24.21 -12.59 -5.09
N TRP A 140 -24.54 -11.39 -4.62
CA TRP A 140 -23.60 -10.53 -3.91
C TRP A 140 -24.08 -10.15 -2.51
N ASN A 141 -23.15 -10.08 -1.56
CA ASN A 141 -23.37 -9.51 -0.24
C ASN A 141 -22.28 -8.50 0.07
N HIS A 142 -22.59 -7.48 0.85
CA HIS A 142 -21.58 -6.62 1.46
C HIS A 142 -21.32 -7.10 2.88
N ILE A 143 -20.08 -7.50 3.15
CA ILE A 143 -19.68 -8.03 4.46
C ILE A 143 -18.83 -6.97 5.18
N PRO A 144 -19.22 -6.51 6.37
CA PRO A 144 -18.37 -5.67 7.21
C PRO A 144 -17.10 -6.42 7.60
N THR A 145 -15.95 -5.77 7.50
CA THR A 145 -14.66 -6.39 7.84
C THR A 145 -13.61 -5.36 8.22
N ASP A 146 -12.82 -5.70 9.24
CA ASP A 146 -11.64 -4.92 9.65
C ASP A 146 -10.42 -5.22 8.76
N GLU A 147 -10.52 -6.23 7.89
CA GLU A 147 -9.44 -6.65 6.98
C GLU A 147 -9.32 -5.76 5.72
N SER A 148 -10.28 -4.84 5.55
CA SER A 148 -10.36 -3.86 4.47
C SER A 148 -10.19 -2.45 5.01
N ARG A 149 -9.45 -1.61 4.28
CA ARG A 149 -9.35 -0.17 4.58
C ARG A 149 -10.71 0.55 4.47
N PHE A 150 -11.72 -0.08 3.88
CA PHE A 150 -13.04 0.50 3.62
C PHE A 150 -14.14 -0.06 4.54
N ALA A 151 -13.77 -0.81 5.59
CA ALA A 151 -14.67 -1.43 6.57
C ALA A 151 -15.70 -2.43 5.98
N SER A 152 -15.70 -2.63 4.66
CA SER A 152 -16.61 -3.52 3.94
C SER A 152 -15.92 -4.08 2.70
N VAL A 153 -16.37 -5.25 2.28
CA VAL A 153 -15.94 -5.96 1.07
C VAL A 153 -17.17 -6.50 0.35
N ALA A 154 -17.12 -6.54 -0.99
CA ALA A 154 -18.13 -7.26 -1.76
C ALA A 154 -17.78 -8.75 -1.73
N TYR A 155 -18.77 -9.56 -1.38
CA TYR A 155 -18.66 -11.00 -1.27
C TYR A 155 -19.57 -11.66 -2.31
N LEU A 156 -18.96 -12.34 -3.26
CA LEU A 156 -19.69 -13.14 -4.24
C LEU A 156 -20.14 -14.45 -3.59
N GLN A 157 -21.33 -14.94 -3.95
CA GLN A 157 -21.85 -16.23 -3.53
C GLN A 157 -21.72 -17.26 -4.65
N GLN A 158 -22.15 -16.88 -5.85
CA GLN A 158 -22.23 -17.75 -7.01
C GLN A 158 -22.38 -16.90 -8.28
N ILE A 159 -21.65 -17.22 -9.35
CA ILE A 159 -21.85 -16.62 -10.68
C ILE A 159 -21.26 -17.55 -11.75
N TRP A 160 -21.70 -17.45 -13.01
CA TRP A 160 -21.14 -18.19 -14.15
C TRP A 160 -20.29 -17.32 -15.09
N TRP A 161 -20.36 -16.00 -14.91
CA TRP A 161 -19.60 -15.01 -15.66
C TRP A 161 -19.24 -13.87 -14.70
N PHE A 162 -17.96 -13.59 -14.57
CA PHE A 162 -17.45 -12.58 -13.65
C PHE A 162 -16.68 -11.52 -14.44
N GLU A 163 -17.06 -10.27 -14.28
CA GLU A 163 -16.36 -9.11 -14.84
C GLU A 163 -16.36 -7.97 -13.80
N VAL A 164 -15.20 -7.34 -13.69
CA VAL A 164 -14.97 -6.19 -12.82
C VAL A 164 -14.17 -5.18 -13.62
N ASP A 165 -14.70 -3.98 -13.74
CA ASP A 165 -14.03 -2.85 -14.33
C ASP A 165 -13.79 -1.77 -13.29
N GLY A 166 -12.71 -1.03 -13.47
CA GLY A 166 -12.43 0.14 -12.66
C GLY A 166 -11.72 1.22 -13.44
N GLU A 167 -11.92 2.44 -12.96
CA GLU A 167 -11.33 3.62 -13.55
C GLU A 167 -10.86 4.56 -12.44
N VAL A 168 -9.66 5.08 -12.60
CA VAL A 168 -9.09 6.09 -11.71
C VAL A 168 -8.37 7.15 -12.52
N GLU A 169 -8.63 8.39 -12.17
CA GLU A 169 -7.91 9.55 -12.69
C GLU A 169 -7.28 10.27 -11.50
N PHE A 170 -5.95 10.33 -11.48
CA PHE A 170 -5.21 10.88 -10.34
C PHE A 170 -3.86 11.47 -10.79
N PRO A 171 -3.40 12.59 -10.20
CA PRO A 171 -2.10 13.17 -10.51
C PRO A 171 -0.98 12.36 -9.85
N PHE A 172 -0.68 11.19 -10.41
CA PHE A 172 0.43 10.37 -9.95
C PHE A 172 1.76 11.12 -10.18
N PRO A 173 2.66 11.16 -9.19
CA PRO A 173 4.02 11.62 -9.41
C PRO A 173 4.72 10.80 -10.50
N ALA A 174 5.76 11.37 -11.11
CA ALA A 174 6.54 10.63 -12.09
C ALA A 174 7.21 9.39 -11.46
N GLY A 175 7.06 8.24 -12.10
CA GLY A 175 7.47 6.96 -11.53
C GLY A 175 6.89 5.72 -12.20
N THR A 176 7.33 4.55 -11.78
CA THR A 176 6.85 3.25 -12.28
C THR A 176 5.95 2.58 -11.25
N TYR A 177 4.69 2.35 -11.58
CA TYR A 177 3.66 1.86 -10.68
C TYR A 177 3.23 0.45 -11.04
N SER A 178 2.90 -0.33 -10.02
CA SER A 178 2.32 -1.67 -10.17
C SER A 178 0.87 -1.69 -9.67
N MET A 179 -0.02 -2.34 -10.42
CA MET A 179 -1.42 -2.49 -10.08
C MET A 179 -1.77 -3.94 -9.69
N PHE A 180 -2.57 -4.10 -8.64
CA PHE A 180 -2.98 -5.41 -8.12
C PHE A 180 -4.48 -5.47 -7.79
N PHE A 181 -5.11 -6.59 -8.11
CA PHE A 181 -6.39 -6.99 -7.50
C PHE A 181 -6.12 -7.75 -6.20
N ARG A 182 -6.73 -7.33 -5.08
CA ARG A 182 -6.62 -8.06 -3.82
C ARG A 182 -7.87 -8.90 -3.59
N LEU A 183 -7.73 -10.20 -3.74
CA LEU A 183 -8.84 -11.15 -3.69
C LEU A 183 -8.62 -12.17 -2.57
N GLN A 184 -9.71 -12.68 -2.02
CA GLN A 184 -9.71 -13.85 -1.15
C GLN A 184 -10.76 -14.84 -1.62
N LEU A 185 -10.36 -16.09 -1.80
CA LEU A 185 -11.29 -17.19 -2.04
C LEU A 185 -11.71 -17.84 -0.72
N GLY A 186 -13.02 -17.87 -0.49
CA GLY A 186 -13.64 -18.35 0.75
C GLY A 186 -14.20 -17.21 1.61
N ARG A 187 -14.93 -17.59 2.66
CA ARG A 187 -15.61 -16.65 3.56
C ARG A 187 -14.83 -16.48 4.85
N ALA A 188 -14.31 -15.28 5.09
CA ALA A 188 -13.69 -14.95 6.36
C ALA A 188 -14.75 -14.87 7.48
N SER A 189 -14.42 -15.37 8.66
CA SER A 189 -15.22 -15.26 9.87
C SER A 189 -14.33 -15.21 11.11
N LYS A 190 -14.88 -14.74 12.24
CA LYS A 190 -14.21 -14.80 13.54
C LYS A 190 -14.84 -15.92 14.36
N ARG A 191 -14.04 -16.86 14.85
CA ARG A 191 -14.46 -17.93 15.77
C ARG A 191 -13.59 -17.85 17.02
N PHE A 192 -14.21 -17.62 18.19
CA PHE A 192 -13.50 -17.43 19.46
C PHE A 192 -12.37 -16.38 19.37
N GLY A 193 -12.64 -15.25 18.70
CA GLY A 193 -11.65 -14.18 18.50
C GLY A 193 -10.54 -14.48 17.48
N ARG A 194 -10.45 -15.70 16.96
CA ARG A 194 -9.49 -16.08 15.92
C ARG A 194 -10.09 -15.95 14.53
N ARG A 195 -9.27 -15.52 13.57
CA ARG A 195 -9.63 -15.48 12.15
C ARG A 195 -9.72 -16.92 11.62
N VAL A 196 -10.86 -17.26 11.00
CA VAL A 196 -11.09 -18.52 10.31
C VAL A 196 -11.61 -18.22 8.90
N CYS A 197 -11.33 -19.09 7.94
CA CYS A 197 -11.90 -18.97 6.60
C CYS A 197 -12.57 -20.29 6.20
N ASN A 198 -13.85 -20.23 5.84
CA ASN A 198 -14.55 -21.39 5.26
C ASN A 198 -14.32 -21.39 3.74
N THR A 199 -13.74 -22.48 3.25
CA THR A 199 -13.41 -22.72 1.84
C THR A 199 -14.25 -23.82 1.18
N GLU A 200 -15.17 -24.46 1.93
CA GLU A 200 -15.96 -25.62 1.48
C GLU A 200 -16.78 -25.34 0.22
N HIS A 201 -17.09 -24.06 -0.02
CA HIS A 201 -17.95 -23.61 -1.11
C HIS A 201 -17.17 -22.84 -2.19
N VAL A 202 -15.86 -23.03 -2.28
CA VAL A 202 -15.02 -22.43 -3.32
C VAL A 202 -14.84 -23.42 -4.45
N HIS A 203 -15.46 -23.15 -5.60
CA HIS A 203 -15.38 -24.02 -6.78
C HIS A 203 -15.25 -23.21 -8.07
N GLY A 204 -14.56 -23.75 -9.08
CA GLY A 204 -14.57 -23.23 -10.46
C GLY A 204 -13.50 -22.19 -10.79
N TRP A 205 -13.00 -21.46 -9.78
CA TRP A 205 -11.92 -20.49 -9.93
C TRP A 205 -10.60 -21.10 -10.45
N ASP A 206 -10.41 -22.41 -10.25
CA ASP A 206 -9.27 -23.21 -10.69
C ASP A 206 -9.38 -23.72 -12.15
N LYS A 207 -10.54 -23.54 -12.81
CA LYS A 207 -10.82 -24.18 -14.12
C LYS A 207 -10.32 -23.39 -15.32
N LYS A 208 -10.43 -22.06 -15.25
CA LYS A 208 -9.97 -21.14 -16.29
C LYS A 208 -9.19 -20.02 -15.63
N PRO A 209 -8.14 -19.50 -16.27
CA PRO A 209 -7.46 -18.34 -15.74
C PRO A 209 -8.40 -17.12 -15.75
N ALA A 210 -8.29 -16.30 -14.72
CA ALA A 210 -8.80 -14.93 -14.76
C ALA A 210 -7.87 -14.11 -15.65
N GLN A 211 -8.45 -13.27 -16.52
CA GLN A 211 -7.74 -12.32 -17.35
C GLN A 211 -7.79 -10.95 -16.71
N PHE A 212 -6.63 -10.31 -16.62
CA PHE A 212 -6.48 -8.95 -16.12
C PHE A 212 -5.98 -8.07 -17.25
N GLN A 213 -6.48 -6.84 -17.30
CA GLN A 213 -6.07 -5.87 -18.29
C GLN A 213 -5.95 -4.49 -17.65
N LEU A 214 -5.04 -3.69 -18.19
CA LEU A 214 -4.70 -2.35 -17.74
C LEU A 214 -4.46 -1.48 -18.97
N TRP A 215 -5.03 -0.29 -18.98
CA TRP A 215 -4.80 0.74 -19.99
C TRP A 215 -4.62 2.10 -19.33
N THR A 216 -3.75 2.91 -19.90
CA THR A 216 -3.52 4.29 -19.47
C THR A 216 -3.87 5.28 -20.57
N SER A 217 -4.15 6.54 -20.22
CA SER A 217 -4.53 7.58 -21.18
C SER A 217 -3.45 7.94 -22.20
N ASP A 218 -2.19 7.66 -21.90
CA ASP A 218 -1.04 7.84 -22.79
C ASP A 218 -0.79 6.61 -23.70
N GLY A 219 -1.65 5.60 -23.63
CA GLY A 219 -1.65 4.46 -24.54
C GLY A 219 -0.85 3.24 -24.08
N GLN A 220 -0.33 3.21 -22.85
CA GLN A 220 0.26 1.98 -22.30
C GLN A 220 -0.82 0.94 -22.05
N HIS A 221 -0.44 -0.33 -22.23
CA HIS A 221 -1.32 -1.47 -22.00
C HIS A 221 -0.54 -2.63 -21.40
N ALA A 222 -1.13 -3.29 -20.42
CA ALA A 222 -0.64 -4.54 -19.86
C ALA A 222 -1.80 -5.54 -19.74
N SER A 223 -1.50 -6.82 -19.93
CA SER A 223 -2.45 -7.89 -19.69
C SER A 223 -1.76 -9.09 -19.07
N SER A 224 -2.39 -9.67 -18.07
CA SER A 224 -1.91 -10.88 -17.41
C SER A 224 -3.03 -11.90 -17.28
N GLN A 225 -2.66 -13.16 -17.08
CA GLN A 225 -3.61 -14.24 -16.79
C GLN A 225 -3.09 -15.05 -15.63
N CYS A 226 -3.96 -15.39 -14.68
CA CYS A 226 -3.58 -16.27 -13.57
C CYS A 226 -4.75 -17.15 -13.12
N ILE A 227 -4.42 -18.34 -12.61
CA ILE A 227 -5.40 -19.24 -12.04
C ILE A 227 -5.61 -18.88 -10.57
N LEU A 228 -6.87 -18.71 -10.18
CA LEU A 228 -7.25 -18.39 -8.82
C LEU A 228 -7.50 -19.69 -8.04
N ASN A 229 -6.45 -20.31 -7.51
CA ASN A 229 -6.52 -21.61 -6.83
C ASN A 229 -6.27 -21.52 -5.31
N GLU A 230 -5.59 -20.48 -4.85
CA GLU A 230 -5.24 -20.33 -3.44
C GLU A 230 -6.44 -19.82 -2.62
N THR A 231 -6.75 -20.54 -1.53
CA THR A 231 -7.93 -20.27 -0.69
C THR A 231 -7.55 -19.85 0.72
N GLY A 232 -8.47 -19.20 1.43
CA GLY A 232 -8.32 -18.92 2.87
C GLY A 232 -7.54 -17.65 3.23
N LYS A 233 -6.77 -17.08 2.31
CA LYS A 233 -5.95 -15.88 2.52
C LYS A 233 -6.20 -14.80 1.47
N TRP A 234 -5.85 -13.56 1.81
CA TRP A 234 -5.83 -12.44 0.87
C TRP A 234 -4.59 -12.52 0.00
N ILE A 235 -4.77 -12.36 -1.31
CA ILE A 235 -3.70 -12.46 -2.31
C ILE A 235 -3.79 -11.24 -3.21
N GLU A 236 -2.64 -10.67 -3.52
CA GLU A 236 -2.48 -9.57 -4.46
C GLU A 236 -2.09 -10.15 -5.83
N TYR A 237 -3.04 -10.10 -6.76
CA TYR A 237 -2.85 -10.56 -8.13
C TYR A 237 -2.38 -9.40 -9.00
N HIS A 238 -1.16 -9.50 -9.50
CA HIS A 238 -0.53 -8.49 -10.34
C HIS A 238 -1.20 -8.42 -11.72
N ILE A 239 -1.63 -7.21 -12.07
CA ILE A 239 -2.27 -6.92 -13.36
C ILE A 239 -1.21 -6.52 -14.38
N GLY A 240 -0.33 -5.61 -13.98
CA GLY A 240 0.68 -5.00 -14.84
C GLY A 240 1.29 -3.77 -14.21
N ASP A 241 2.35 -3.31 -14.87
CA ASP A 241 3.08 -2.10 -14.51
C ASP A 241 2.83 -1.01 -15.54
N PHE A 242 2.89 0.25 -15.11
CA PHE A 242 2.80 1.41 -15.98
C PHE A 242 3.74 2.51 -15.49
N VAL A 243 4.16 3.38 -16.41
CA VAL A 243 5.05 4.51 -16.13
C VAL A 243 4.25 5.80 -16.17
N VAL A 244 4.56 6.74 -15.29
CA VAL A 244 4.05 8.11 -15.32
C VAL A 244 5.22 9.03 -15.58
N ASP A 245 5.20 9.74 -16.70
CA ASP A 245 6.28 10.66 -17.08
C ASP A 245 6.03 12.08 -16.58
N ASN A 246 4.80 12.57 -16.70
CA ASN A 246 4.43 13.93 -16.33
C ASN A 246 3.75 13.98 -14.95
N ALA A 247 4.51 14.38 -13.93
CA ALA A 247 4.02 14.48 -12.55
C ALA A 247 2.91 15.52 -12.35
N ASN A 248 2.72 16.47 -13.27
CA ASN A 248 1.75 17.56 -13.11
C ASN A 248 0.42 17.29 -13.82
N ALA A 249 0.34 16.23 -14.63
CA ALA A 249 -0.88 15.83 -15.31
C ALA A 249 -1.59 14.70 -14.57
N SER A 250 -2.92 14.71 -14.56
CA SER A 250 -3.70 13.55 -14.13
C SER A 250 -3.47 12.38 -15.09
N THR A 251 -3.11 11.21 -14.57
CA THR A 251 -3.06 9.98 -15.34
C THR A 251 -4.38 9.25 -15.17
N LYS A 252 -5.06 8.97 -16.28
CA LYS A 252 -6.28 8.18 -16.30
C LYS A 252 -5.93 6.72 -16.59
N ILE A 253 -6.38 5.84 -15.71
CA ILE A 253 -6.09 4.42 -15.73
C ILE A 253 -7.41 3.68 -15.74
N LYS A 254 -7.57 2.77 -16.72
CA LYS A 254 -8.65 1.80 -16.78
C LYS A 254 -8.08 0.43 -16.55
N PHE A 255 -8.80 -0.42 -15.86
CA PHE A 255 -8.37 -1.78 -15.61
C PHE A 255 -9.58 -2.69 -15.48
N SER A 256 -9.39 -3.96 -15.79
CA SER A 256 -10.43 -4.96 -15.71
C SER A 256 -9.92 -6.30 -15.23
N MET A 257 -10.83 -7.09 -14.69
CA MET A 257 -10.66 -8.48 -14.38
C MET A 257 -11.87 -9.24 -14.93
N THR A 258 -11.62 -10.24 -15.77
CA THR A 258 -12.68 -11.07 -16.35
C THR A 258 -12.39 -12.55 -16.16
N GLN A 259 -13.44 -13.31 -15.92
CA GLN A 259 -13.41 -14.76 -15.98
C GLN A 259 -14.75 -15.25 -16.51
N ILE A 260 -14.75 -15.68 -17.78
CA ILE A 260 -15.95 -16.09 -18.50
C ILE A 260 -15.92 -17.60 -18.69
N ASP A 261 -16.85 -18.31 -18.07
CA ASP A 261 -17.02 -19.74 -18.36
C ASP A 261 -17.97 -19.95 -19.54
N LEU A 262 -17.44 -19.86 -20.76
CA LEU A 262 -18.18 -20.15 -22.00
C LEU A 262 -18.40 -21.66 -22.24
N CYS A 263 -18.77 -22.46 -21.24
CA CYS A 263 -19.26 -23.83 -21.45
C CYS A 263 -20.68 -23.82 -22.01
N ARG A 264 -20.88 -23.27 -23.22
CA ARG A 264 -22.18 -23.28 -23.93
C ARG A 264 -22.21 -24.21 -25.15
N LYS A 265 -21.13 -24.94 -25.45
CA LYS A 265 -21.10 -25.93 -26.53
C LYS A 265 -20.74 -27.30 -25.96
N LEU A 266 -21.60 -28.28 -26.29
CA LEU A 266 -21.57 -29.71 -25.98
C LEU A 266 -22.19 -30.12 -24.63
N LYS A 267 -23.52 -30.35 -24.63
CA LYS A 267 -24.09 -31.71 -24.66
C LYS A 267 -25.62 -31.70 -24.60
N THR A 268 -26.21 -32.05 -25.72
CA THR A 268 -27.50 -32.73 -25.84
C THR A 268 -27.39 -34.13 -25.24
N SER A 269 -27.91 -34.34 -24.03
CA SER A 269 -28.62 -35.56 -23.63
C SER A 269 -29.09 -35.40 -22.19
N GLN A 270 -30.29 -35.90 -21.93
CA GLN A 270 -30.98 -35.79 -20.66
C GLN A 270 -30.12 -36.17 -19.44
N ARG A 271 -30.40 -35.46 -18.34
CA ARG A 271 -30.25 -35.93 -16.96
C ARG A 271 -28.82 -36.03 -16.42
N GLU A 272 -28.08 -34.92 -16.37
CA GLU A 272 -27.05 -34.78 -15.35
C GLU A 272 -26.74 -33.33 -14.97
N ARG A 273 -27.01 -33.04 -13.69
CA ARG A 273 -26.36 -32.05 -12.82
C ARG A 273 -26.12 -30.68 -13.44
N ARG A 274 -27.05 -29.77 -13.15
CA ARG A 274 -26.84 -28.32 -13.12
C ARG A 274 -25.51 -28.03 -12.41
N SER A 275 -24.43 -27.85 -13.16
CA SER A 275 -23.12 -27.43 -12.63
C SER A 275 -23.23 -25.95 -12.27
N VAL A 276 -23.84 -25.72 -11.13
CA VAL A 276 -23.90 -24.45 -10.41
C VAL A 276 -22.50 -24.21 -9.88
N ILE A 277 -21.70 -23.40 -10.58
CA ILE A 277 -20.35 -23.03 -10.14
C ILE A 277 -20.50 -21.98 -9.02
N ILE A 278 -20.14 -22.38 -7.80
CA ILE A 278 -20.20 -21.56 -6.58
C ILE A 278 -18.90 -20.76 -6.47
N ILE A 279 -19.01 -19.49 -6.84
CA ILE A 279 -17.90 -18.55 -6.90
C ILE A 279 -18.01 -17.65 -5.67
N ARG A 280 -17.14 -17.84 -4.67
CA ARG A 280 -17.07 -16.97 -3.48
C ARG A 280 -15.78 -16.19 -3.42
N CYS A 281 -15.86 -14.86 -3.51
CA CYS A 281 -14.69 -13.99 -3.47
C CYS A 281 -14.97 -12.70 -2.69
N HIS A 282 -14.00 -12.26 -1.89
CA HIS A 282 -13.96 -10.92 -1.33
C HIS A 282 -13.06 -10.01 -2.19
N THR A 283 -13.55 -8.84 -2.60
CA THR A 283 -12.76 -7.86 -3.38
C THR A 283 -12.31 -6.65 -2.55
N GLY A 284 -11.02 -6.32 -2.64
CA GLY A 284 -10.45 -5.01 -2.37
C GLY A 284 -9.32 -4.74 -3.37
N MET A 285 -8.96 -3.50 -3.67
CA MET A 285 -7.86 -3.22 -4.59
C MET A 285 -6.76 -2.41 -3.90
N VAL A 286 -5.49 -2.76 -4.14
CA VAL A 286 -4.32 -2.04 -3.64
C VAL A 286 -3.41 -1.75 -4.83
N MET A 287 -3.17 -0.47 -5.11
CA MET A 287 -2.06 -0.02 -5.96
C MET A 287 -0.86 0.28 -5.06
N ALA A 288 0.27 -0.35 -5.35
CA ALA A 288 1.49 -0.18 -4.57
C ALA A 288 2.60 0.42 -5.44
N SER A 289 3.00 1.63 -5.03
CA SER A 289 4.29 2.32 -5.05
C SER A 289 5.22 2.30 -6.27
N CYS A 290 5.70 3.52 -6.57
CA CYS A 290 6.86 3.84 -7.39
C CYS A 290 8.15 3.23 -6.82
N SER A 291 8.78 2.29 -7.54
CA SER A 291 10.16 1.87 -7.22
C SER A 291 11.17 2.88 -7.77
N ARG A 292 11.63 3.82 -6.94
CA ARG A 292 12.92 4.49 -7.22
C ARG A 292 14.03 3.59 -6.72
N GLY A 293 14.67 2.89 -7.65
CA GLY A 293 15.94 2.20 -7.41
C GLY A 293 15.80 0.71 -7.06
N LEU A 294 16.43 -0.11 -7.90
CA LEU A 294 16.68 -1.54 -7.72
C LEU A 294 17.08 -1.89 -6.28
N LYS A 295 16.16 -2.56 -5.57
CA LYS A 295 16.52 -3.72 -4.74
C LYS A 295 15.58 -4.83 -5.13
N ALA A 296 16.08 -5.73 -5.97
CA ALA A 296 15.43 -6.98 -6.29
C ALA A 296 15.07 -7.70 -4.98
N CYS A 297 13.77 -7.79 -4.68
CA CYS A 297 13.28 -8.78 -3.75
C CYS A 297 13.36 -10.13 -4.47
N TYR A 298 14.55 -10.73 -4.45
CA TYR A 298 14.75 -12.13 -4.78
C TYR A 298 13.90 -12.97 -3.82
N SER A 299 12.90 -13.65 -4.36
CA SER A 299 12.23 -14.74 -3.65
C SER A 299 13.22 -15.89 -3.46
N PRO A 300 13.41 -16.42 -2.24
CA PRO A 300 14.35 -17.52 -1.98
C PRO A 300 13.93 -18.87 -2.59
N GLN A 301 12.82 -18.95 -3.34
CA GLN A 301 12.32 -20.20 -3.92
C GLN A 301 12.88 -20.54 -5.31
N ILE A 302 13.73 -19.69 -5.90
CA ILE A 302 14.37 -19.96 -7.22
C ILE A 302 15.84 -20.39 -7.09
N ALA A 303 16.45 -20.29 -5.89
CA ALA A 303 17.85 -20.68 -5.68
C ALA A 303 18.09 -22.20 -5.70
N GLU A 304 17.07 -23.04 -5.51
CA GLU A 304 17.23 -24.51 -5.57
C GLU A 304 17.14 -25.09 -6.99
N ALA A 305 16.69 -24.33 -7.98
CA ALA A 305 16.61 -24.81 -9.37
C ALA A 305 17.92 -24.66 -10.18
N LEU A 306 18.89 -23.88 -9.69
CA LEU A 306 20.16 -23.63 -10.38
C LEU A 306 21.37 -24.33 -9.74
N ALA A 307 21.19 -24.99 -8.59
CA ALA A 307 22.25 -25.78 -7.94
C ALA A 307 22.21 -27.28 -8.31
N GLY A 308 21.22 -27.73 -9.09
CA GLY A 308 21.02 -29.14 -9.44
C GLY A 308 21.55 -29.58 -10.81
N ASN A 309 22.20 -28.70 -11.57
CA ASN A 309 22.69 -29.00 -12.94
C ASN A 309 24.17 -28.65 -13.13
N ALA A 310 24.99 -29.07 -12.17
CA ALA A 310 26.43 -29.22 -12.36
C ALA A 310 26.83 -30.62 -11.86
N GLN A 311 26.66 -31.60 -12.74
CA GLN A 311 27.50 -32.80 -12.78
C GLN A 311 28.62 -32.56 -13.79
#